data_AF-A0A6P7FYA0-F1
#
_entry.id   AF-A0A6P7FYA0-F1
#
_cell.length_a   1.000
_cell.length_b   1.000
_cell.length_c   1.000
_cell.angle_alpha   90.00
_cell.angle_beta   90.00
_cell.angle_gamma   90.00
#
_symmetry.space_group_name_H-M   'P 1'
#
loop_
_entity.id
_entity.type
_entity.pdbx_description
1 polymer ?
#
loop_
_entity_poly.entity_id
_entity_poly.type
_entity_poly.pdbx_seq_one_letter_code
_entity_poly.pdbx_strand_id
1 'polypeptide(L)'
;MSEARISIARAPHTSLSYFETFMHVLKGNVGTGMLALGDAVKNAGLIPGALLIVFIGIVAVHCQHLLLNAFRSLKIKYEVDDLEDYADTVELCFERGTTRMTHMAKPMKIILNTCICISQLGSCCIYIVFVAENIKVLNAYRSLKIKYEIENLEDYADTLELCFERGTTRMNHMAKPMKLILNICICFSQLGFCCIYIVFVADNIKVVTDHNGYVWNIHLIVFMVTLPIWLLCLIRDLKTLAPVSMAANVILILGILAVYYNMLSEKLPPFSERKLIAPPGKWPLFFGTSVLAYVGIGLVIPCQRSMKVPDDFDKTFGVLNIAMTICICWYTSIGFLGYLKFGEDIKGSITLNMPQEQVVYQVVNLMIAISFIPMYALQFYVANDIIWPAAFIKFAYLREHPVKGERIIRSILVLITFAFAEVIPFLSLFISIVGSVSGTAMSMIFPVILEIASKKTSEELTTFIIVKDVFIIILSVIGMTTGAFVGIWDLTYAFREHYGV
;
A
#
# COMPACT_ATOMS: atom_id res chain seq x y z
N MET A 1 -0.99 10.83 45.70
CA MET A 1 -0.62 11.49 44.43
C MET A 1 -1.71 11.15 43.42
N SER A 2 -2.46 12.17 42.99
CA SER A 2 -3.55 12.03 42.01
C SER A 2 -2.99 11.59 40.67
N GLU A 3 -3.38 10.40 40.21
CA GLU A 3 -3.14 9.94 38.84
C GLU A 3 -4.01 10.78 37.89
N ALA A 4 -3.37 11.68 37.15
CA ALA A 4 -4.04 12.43 36.10
C ALA A 4 -4.48 11.46 34.99
N ARG A 5 -5.78 11.16 34.94
CA ARG A 5 -6.43 10.53 33.78
C ARG A 5 -6.27 11.47 32.59
N ILE A 6 -5.35 11.16 31.69
CA ILE A 6 -5.26 11.84 30.39
C ILE A 6 -6.35 11.20 29.52
N SER A 7 -7.57 11.71 29.59
CA SER A 7 -8.56 11.43 28.56
C SER A 7 -8.19 12.26 27.33
N ILE A 8 -7.75 11.59 26.27
CA ILE A 8 -7.61 12.25 24.96
C ILE A 8 -9.02 12.31 24.38
N ALA A 9 -9.81 13.29 24.82
CA ALA A 9 -11.13 13.56 24.24
C ALA A 9 -10.96 13.81 22.74
N ARG A 10 -11.57 12.95 21.91
CA ARG A 10 -11.59 13.14 20.45
C ARG A 10 -12.48 14.34 20.15
N ALA A 11 -11.98 15.29 19.38
CA ALA A 11 -12.83 16.27 18.69
C ALA A 11 -13.84 15.51 17.82
N PRO A 12 -15.09 15.99 17.69
CA PRO A 12 -16.18 15.28 17.00
C PRO A 12 -15.73 14.79 15.62
N HIS A 13 -15.98 13.52 15.32
CA HIS A 13 -15.85 12.99 13.96
C HIS A 13 -16.82 13.75 13.06
N THR A 14 -16.33 14.67 12.25
CA THR A 14 -17.09 15.19 11.11
C THR A 14 -17.37 14.02 10.19
N SER A 15 -18.62 13.57 10.17
CA SER A 15 -19.07 12.54 9.25
C SER A 15 -19.00 13.07 7.82
N LEU A 16 -18.19 12.41 7.00
CA LEU A 16 -17.94 12.75 5.60
C LEU A 16 -19.18 12.47 4.76
N SER A 17 -19.48 13.39 3.86
CA SER A 17 -20.46 13.17 2.79
C SER A 17 -20.00 12.09 1.82
N TYR A 18 -20.92 11.59 1.00
CA TYR A 18 -20.61 10.64 -0.08
C TYR A 18 -19.47 11.15 -0.98
N PHE A 19 -19.53 12.43 -1.39
CA PHE A 19 -18.54 13.03 -2.28
C PHE A 19 -17.18 13.22 -1.60
N GLU A 20 -17.15 13.64 -0.33
CA GLU A 20 -15.89 13.74 0.42
C GLU A 20 -15.24 12.36 0.58
N THR A 21 -16.01 11.34 0.99
CA THR A 21 -15.51 9.96 1.09
C THR A 21 -15.01 9.43 -0.26
N PHE A 22 -15.72 9.75 -1.35
CA PHE A 22 -15.29 9.44 -2.71
C PHE A 22 -13.95 10.08 -3.05
N MET A 23 -13.77 11.36 -2.74
CA MET A 23 -12.50 12.06 -2.95
C MET A 23 -11.38 11.44 -2.10
N HIS A 24 -11.66 10.99 -0.88
CA HIS A 24 -10.69 10.29 -0.04
C HIS A 24 -10.29 8.91 -0.61
N VAL A 25 -11.24 8.12 -1.11
CA VAL A 25 -10.94 6.82 -1.75
C VAL A 25 -10.15 7.02 -3.04
N LEU A 26 -10.56 7.99 -3.88
CA LEU A 26 -9.85 8.30 -5.13
C LEU A 26 -8.41 8.76 -4.84
N LYS A 27 -8.24 9.70 -3.91
CA LYS A 27 -6.93 10.16 -3.42
C LYS A 27 -6.06 9.03 -2.89
N GLY A 28 -6.66 8.06 -2.20
CA GLY A 28 -5.97 6.91 -1.64
C GLY A 28 -5.38 5.98 -2.69
N ASN A 29 -5.91 5.99 -3.91
CA ASN A 29 -5.47 5.14 -5.01
C ASN A 29 -4.61 5.91 -6.03
N VAL A 30 -4.82 7.22 -6.19
CA VAL A 30 -4.05 8.08 -7.10
C VAL A 30 -2.64 8.29 -6.54
N GLY A 31 -1.61 7.87 -7.30
CA GLY A 31 -0.20 8.03 -6.93
C GLY A 31 0.75 7.73 -8.09
N THR A 32 2.05 7.59 -7.79
CA THR A 32 3.09 7.33 -8.79
C THR A 32 2.90 6.00 -9.54
N GLY A 33 2.26 5.00 -8.92
CA GLY A 33 1.97 3.72 -9.56
C GLY A 33 1.17 3.87 -10.85
N MET A 34 0.17 4.75 -10.87
CA MET A 34 -0.60 5.07 -12.07
C MET A 34 0.28 5.71 -13.16
N LEU A 35 1.17 6.63 -12.79
CA LEU A 35 2.05 7.31 -13.75
C LEU A 35 3.10 6.38 -14.36
N ALA A 36 3.39 5.24 -13.72
CA ALA A 36 4.29 4.21 -14.21
C ALA A 36 3.60 3.16 -15.10
N LEU A 37 2.27 3.19 -15.25
CA LEU A 37 1.54 2.15 -15.99
C LEU A 37 1.87 2.10 -17.47
N GLY A 38 2.34 3.19 -18.08
CA GLY A 38 2.80 3.14 -19.46
C GLY A 38 4.07 2.28 -19.62
N ASP A 39 5.02 2.40 -18.69
CA ASP A 39 6.20 1.51 -18.62
C ASP A 39 5.81 0.08 -18.23
N ALA A 40 4.78 -0.08 -17.40
CA ALA A 40 4.21 -1.41 -17.17
C ALA A 40 3.70 -2.03 -18.48
N VAL A 41 2.88 -1.30 -19.25
CA VAL A 41 2.33 -1.82 -20.53
C VAL A 41 3.44 -2.11 -21.53
N LYS A 42 4.55 -1.37 -21.54
CA LYS A 42 5.76 -1.74 -22.31
C LYS A 42 6.27 -3.15 -21.97
N ASN A 43 6.26 -3.52 -20.69
CA ASN A 43 6.73 -4.83 -20.22
C ASN A 43 5.79 -6.00 -20.56
N ALA A 44 4.49 -5.75 -20.75
CA ALA A 44 3.52 -6.78 -21.15
C ALA A 44 3.23 -6.80 -22.66
N GLY A 45 3.30 -5.65 -23.31
CA GLY A 45 2.79 -5.38 -24.66
C GLY A 45 1.40 -4.74 -24.62
N LEU A 46 1.03 -4.09 -25.72
CA LEU A 46 -0.14 -3.22 -25.78
C LEU A 46 -1.48 -3.94 -25.44
N ILE A 47 -1.69 -5.14 -26.00
CA ILE A 47 -2.92 -5.92 -25.80
C ILE A 47 -2.99 -6.54 -24.40
N PRO A 48 -2.04 -7.42 -23.99
CA PRO A 48 -2.10 -8.05 -22.69
C PRO A 48 -1.96 -7.02 -21.57
N GLY A 49 -1.18 -5.94 -21.74
CA GLY A 49 -1.06 -4.88 -20.75
C GLY A 49 -2.40 -4.21 -20.43
N ALA A 50 -3.16 -3.80 -21.45
CA ALA A 50 -4.47 -3.18 -21.24
C ALA A 50 -5.47 -4.13 -20.56
N LEU A 51 -5.54 -5.39 -21.02
CA LEU A 51 -6.45 -6.40 -20.47
C LEU A 51 -6.09 -6.78 -19.02
N LEU A 52 -4.80 -6.96 -18.75
CA LEU A 52 -4.33 -7.36 -17.42
C LEU A 52 -4.45 -6.22 -16.40
N ILE A 53 -4.33 -4.95 -16.78
CA ILE A 53 -4.60 -3.82 -15.86
C ILE A 53 -6.05 -3.87 -15.38
N VAL A 54 -7.00 -4.13 -16.29
CA VAL A 54 -8.43 -4.27 -15.94
C VAL A 54 -8.63 -5.49 -15.05
N PHE A 55 -8.06 -6.64 -15.41
CA PHE A 55 -8.17 -7.87 -14.65
C PHE A 55 -7.63 -7.71 -13.21
N ILE A 56 -6.42 -7.17 -13.05
CA ILE A 56 -5.83 -6.91 -11.72
C ILE A 56 -6.71 -5.92 -10.94
N GLY A 57 -7.25 -4.89 -11.61
CA GLY A 57 -8.19 -3.96 -10.99
C GLY A 57 -9.45 -4.63 -10.46
N ILE A 58 -10.07 -5.53 -11.24
CA ILE A 58 -11.24 -6.31 -10.80
C ILE A 58 -10.90 -7.19 -9.59
N VAL A 59 -9.75 -7.87 -9.62
CA VAL A 59 -9.30 -8.70 -8.48
C VAL A 59 -9.04 -7.83 -7.25
N ALA A 60 -8.45 -6.65 -7.40
CA ALA A 60 -8.20 -5.71 -6.31
C ALA A 60 -9.52 -5.23 -5.68
N VAL A 61 -10.50 -4.82 -6.50
CA VAL A 61 -11.85 -4.43 -6.03
C VAL A 61 -12.51 -5.59 -5.30
N HIS A 62 -12.46 -6.80 -5.86
CA HIS A 62 -12.96 -8.00 -5.21
C HIS A 62 -12.33 -8.21 -3.82
N CYS A 63 -11.01 -8.07 -3.71
CA CYS A 63 -10.30 -8.21 -2.44
C CYS A 63 -10.67 -7.11 -1.42
N GLN A 64 -10.93 -5.88 -1.86
CA GLN A 64 -11.44 -4.82 -0.99
C GLN A 64 -12.84 -5.16 -0.43
N HIS A 65 -13.71 -5.78 -1.24
CA HIS A 65 -15.00 -6.31 -0.77
C HIS A 65 -14.83 -7.47 0.22
N LEU A 66 -13.86 -8.36 0.02
CA LEU A 66 -13.56 -9.42 0.99
C LEU A 66 -13.19 -8.85 2.36
N LEU A 67 -12.37 -7.81 2.38
CA LEU A 67 -12.01 -7.10 3.61
C LEU A 67 -13.26 -6.52 4.30
N LEU A 68 -14.10 -5.80 3.55
CA LEU A 68 -15.31 -5.19 4.09
C LEU A 68 -16.31 -6.24 4.61
N ASN A 69 -16.46 -7.35 3.91
CA ASN A 69 -17.35 -8.44 4.32
C ASN A 69 -16.84 -9.16 5.57
N ALA A 70 -15.52 -9.36 5.69
CA ALA A 70 -14.91 -9.89 6.90
C ALA A 70 -15.13 -8.94 8.09
N PHE A 71 -14.92 -7.64 7.89
CA PHE A 71 -15.18 -6.60 8.88
C PHE A 71 -16.64 -6.58 9.35
N ARG A 72 -17.61 -6.60 8.41
CA ARG A 72 -19.05 -6.66 8.72
C ARG A 72 -19.46 -7.93 9.46
N SER A 73 -18.92 -9.07 9.03
CA SER A 73 -19.20 -10.36 9.67
C SER A 73 -18.73 -10.38 11.12
N LEU A 74 -17.62 -9.69 11.44
CA LEU A 74 -17.19 -9.48 12.83
C LEU A 74 -18.13 -8.55 13.61
N LYS A 75 -18.66 -7.51 12.99
CA LYS A 75 -19.57 -6.57 13.66
C LYS A 75 -20.93 -7.20 14.02
N ILE A 76 -21.54 -7.91 13.07
CA ILE A 76 -22.88 -8.52 13.24
C ILE A 76 -22.84 -9.71 14.19
N LYS A 77 -21.80 -10.54 14.09
CA LYS A 77 -21.73 -11.83 14.81
C LYS A 77 -21.46 -11.70 16.30
N TYR A 78 -21.07 -10.52 16.78
CA TYR A 78 -20.51 -10.36 18.12
C TYR A 78 -20.97 -9.11 18.88
N GLU A 79 -22.02 -8.41 18.43
CA GLU A 79 -22.65 -7.25 19.13
C GLU A 79 -21.64 -6.36 19.90
N VAL A 80 -20.56 -5.95 19.24
CA VAL A 80 -19.47 -5.24 19.92
C VAL A 80 -19.81 -3.76 20.07
N ASP A 81 -20.56 -3.46 21.12
CA ASP A 81 -20.48 -2.21 21.88
C ASP A 81 -19.95 -2.62 23.28
N ASP A 82 -18.68 -2.31 23.56
CA ASP A 82 -17.91 -2.61 24.79
C ASP A 82 -17.51 -4.08 25.09
N LEU A 83 -16.29 -4.25 25.65
CA LEU A 83 -15.62 -5.53 25.92
C LEU A 83 -15.36 -5.70 27.42
N GLU A 84 -15.81 -6.81 28.03
CA GLU A 84 -15.30 -7.33 29.31
C GLU A 84 -15.04 -8.86 29.28
N ASP A 85 -13.86 -9.18 29.85
CA ASP A 85 -13.20 -10.42 30.35
C ASP A 85 -13.10 -11.76 29.56
N TYR A 86 -11.88 -12.33 29.58
CA TYR A 86 -11.37 -13.48 28.80
C TYR A 86 -11.12 -14.74 29.66
N ALA A 87 -11.28 -14.66 30.98
CA ALA A 87 -10.90 -15.76 31.88
C ALA A 87 -11.84 -16.99 31.81
N ASP A 88 -13.14 -16.79 31.55
CA ASP A 88 -14.13 -17.89 31.63
C ASP A 88 -14.35 -18.63 30.30
N THR A 89 -13.81 -18.14 29.19
CA THR A 89 -14.03 -18.71 27.85
C THR A 89 -13.07 -19.86 27.51
N VAL A 90 -11.99 -20.02 28.29
CA VAL A 90 -10.96 -21.04 28.04
C VAL A 90 -11.40 -22.44 28.49
N GLU A 91 -12.25 -22.54 29.51
CA GLU A 91 -12.67 -23.83 30.11
C GLU A 91 -13.71 -24.57 29.25
N LEU A 92 -14.69 -23.85 28.68
CA LEU A 92 -15.73 -24.43 27.82
C LEU A 92 -15.24 -24.81 26.41
N CYS A 93 -14.13 -24.23 25.95
CA CYS A 93 -13.61 -24.47 24.60
C CYS A 93 -12.84 -25.80 24.43
N PHE A 94 -12.53 -26.51 25.51
CA PHE A 94 -11.89 -27.82 25.45
C PHE A 94 -12.87 -28.99 25.24
N GLU A 95 -14.18 -28.78 25.37
CA GLU A 95 -15.14 -29.88 25.31
C GLU A 95 -15.69 -30.21 23.90
N ARG A 96 -15.53 -29.37 22.86
CA ARG A 96 -16.36 -29.51 21.61
C ARG A 96 -15.74 -29.24 20.23
N GLY A 97 -14.42 -29.31 19.99
CA GLY A 97 -13.82 -29.05 18.66
C GLY A 97 -13.80 -30.25 17.67
N THR A 98 -14.27 -30.09 16.43
CA THR A 98 -14.49 -31.16 15.41
C THR A 98 -13.34 -31.42 14.41
N THR A 99 -13.44 -32.56 13.70
CA THR A 99 -12.32 -33.43 13.25
C THR A 99 -12.10 -33.58 11.73
N ARG A 100 -12.73 -32.77 10.84
CA ARG A 100 -12.74 -33.08 9.39
C ARG A 100 -11.94 -32.17 8.43
N MET A 101 -11.18 -31.20 8.92
CA MET A 101 -10.25 -30.39 8.08
C MET A 101 -8.76 -30.54 8.45
N THR A 102 -8.37 -31.69 8.99
CA THR A 102 -6.95 -31.97 9.32
C THR A 102 -6.11 -32.37 8.11
N HIS A 103 -6.71 -32.88 7.04
CA HIS A 103 -5.97 -33.44 5.90
C HIS A 103 -5.50 -32.41 4.85
N MET A 104 -6.16 -31.26 4.72
CA MET A 104 -5.74 -30.17 3.81
C MET A 104 -5.01 -29.02 4.52
N ALA A 105 -5.05 -28.97 5.85
CA ALA A 105 -4.37 -27.96 6.66
C ALA A 105 -2.83 -28.01 6.54
N LYS A 106 -2.25 -29.20 6.36
CA LYS A 106 -0.80 -29.39 6.19
C LYS A 106 -0.30 -28.90 4.83
N PRO A 107 -0.88 -29.29 3.68
CA PRO A 107 -0.45 -28.75 2.39
C PRO A 107 -0.65 -27.24 2.29
N MET A 108 -1.76 -26.68 2.77
CA MET A 108 -1.99 -25.23 2.74
C MET A 108 -1.02 -24.46 3.65
N LYS A 109 -0.69 -24.99 4.83
CA LYS A 109 0.33 -24.42 5.74
C LYS A 109 1.72 -24.50 5.13
N ILE A 110 2.07 -25.60 4.47
CA ILE A 110 3.36 -25.75 3.79
C ILE A 110 3.44 -24.78 2.63
N ILE A 111 2.40 -24.66 1.79
CA ILE A 111 2.37 -23.70 0.69
C ILE A 111 2.48 -22.27 1.23
N LEU A 112 1.66 -21.89 2.22
CA LEU A 112 1.67 -20.55 2.81
C LEU A 112 3.02 -20.21 3.48
N ASN A 113 3.56 -21.12 4.31
CA ASN A 113 4.86 -20.91 4.97
C ASN A 113 6.03 -20.98 3.97
N THR A 114 5.92 -21.76 2.89
CA THR A 114 6.94 -21.81 1.84
C THR A 114 6.88 -20.55 0.99
N CYS A 115 5.69 -20.02 0.71
CA CYS A 115 5.50 -18.74 0.02
C CYS A 115 5.96 -17.56 0.88
N ILE A 116 5.75 -17.63 2.21
CA ILE A 116 6.28 -16.66 3.18
C ILE A 116 7.80 -16.80 3.31
N CYS A 117 8.37 -18.00 3.41
CA CYS A 117 9.82 -18.17 3.47
C CYS A 117 10.51 -17.74 2.17
N ILE A 118 9.94 -18.07 1.00
CA ILE A 118 10.46 -17.64 -0.30
C ILE A 118 10.31 -16.12 -0.49
N SER A 119 9.24 -15.49 0.02
CA SER A 119 9.08 -14.03 -0.01
C SER A 119 9.96 -13.29 0.99
N GLN A 120 10.31 -13.91 2.12
CA GLN A 120 11.18 -13.34 3.16
C GLN A 120 12.68 -13.55 2.86
N LEU A 121 13.04 -14.56 2.06
CA LEU A 121 14.44 -14.77 1.61
C LEU A 121 14.90 -13.68 0.61
N GLY A 122 13.98 -13.02 -0.08
CA GLY A 122 14.30 -11.93 -1.01
C GLY A 122 14.43 -10.53 -0.38
N SER A 123 14.07 -10.34 0.90
CA SER A 123 14.02 -8.98 1.50
C SER A 123 14.42 -8.86 2.98
N CYS A 124 14.73 -9.95 3.71
CA CYS A 124 14.69 -9.91 5.18
C CYS A 124 15.91 -10.49 5.94
N CYS A 125 17.15 -10.33 5.47
CA CYS A 125 18.32 -10.78 6.24
C CYS A 125 18.60 -9.97 7.53
N ILE A 126 17.86 -8.89 7.82
CA ILE A 126 18.03 -8.07 9.04
C ILE A 126 16.93 -8.35 10.11
N TYR A 127 15.78 -8.94 9.74
CA TYR A 127 14.56 -8.87 10.58
C TYR A 127 14.27 -10.08 11.48
N ILE A 128 14.96 -11.22 11.32
CA ILE A 128 14.74 -12.42 12.15
C ILE A 128 15.04 -12.14 13.64
N VAL A 129 15.94 -11.20 13.94
CA VAL A 129 16.24 -10.76 15.32
C VAL A 129 15.17 -9.82 15.89
N PHE A 130 14.53 -9.00 15.05
CA PHE A 130 13.46 -8.08 15.47
C PHE A 130 12.14 -8.83 15.77
N VAL A 131 11.84 -9.90 15.02
CA VAL A 131 10.60 -10.70 15.17
C VAL A 131 10.53 -11.42 16.52
N ALA A 132 11.66 -11.90 17.05
CA ALA A 132 11.70 -12.58 18.35
C ALA A 132 11.47 -11.63 19.54
N GLU A 133 11.86 -10.36 19.43
CA GLU A 133 11.73 -9.39 20.53
C GLU A 133 10.35 -8.71 20.60
N ASN A 134 9.65 -8.56 19.47
CA ASN A 134 8.39 -7.80 19.41
C ASN A 134 7.12 -8.57 19.85
N ILE A 135 7.19 -9.90 19.96
CA ILE A 135 6.09 -10.70 20.54
C ILE A 135 5.80 -10.30 22.00
N LYS A 136 6.82 -9.85 22.74
CA LYS A 136 6.67 -9.34 24.12
C LYS A 136 6.06 -7.93 24.17
N VAL A 137 6.35 -7.09 23.17
CA VAL A 137 5.88 -5.70 23.05
C VAL A 137 4.37 -5.64 22.84
N LEU A 138 3.80 -6.59 22.08
CA LEU A 138 2.36 -6.65 21.80
C LEU A 138 1.52 -6.89 23.08
N ASN A 139 2.05 -7.67 24.03
CA ASN A 139 1.39 -7.93 25.32
C ASN A 139 1.43 -6.69 26.23
N ALA A 140 2.53 -5.92 26.21
CA ALA A 140 2.64 -4.66 26.94
C ALA A 140 1.75 -3.55 26.34
N TYR A 141 1.60 -3.50 25.00
CA TYR A 141 0.69 -2.60 24.31
C TYR A 141 -0.77 -2.79 24.75
N ARG A 142 -1.21 -4.05 24.91
CA ARG A 142 -2.55 -4.37 25.40
C ARG A 142 -2.78 -3.86 26.84
N SER A 143 -1.79 -4.00 27.72
CA SER A 143 -1.87 -3.48 29.10
C SER A 143 -1.94 -1.95 29.19
N LEU A 144 -1.30 -1.24 28.25
CA LEU A 144 -1.37 0.23 28.15
C LEU A 144 -2.68 0.70 27.52
N LYS A 145 -3.21 -0.02 26.52
CA LYS A 145 -4.51 0.27 25.90
C LYS A 145 -5.65 0.20 26.92
N ILE A 146 -5.58 -0.77 27.84
CA ILE A 146 -6.51 -0.95 28.97
C ILE A 146 -6.33 0.16 30.02
N LYS A 147 -5.09 0.60 30.29
CA LYS A 147 -4.79 1.62 31.31
C LYS A 147 -5.21 3.05 30.91
N TYR A 148 -5.43 3.32 29.62
CA TYR A 148 -5.65 4.68 29.08
C TYR A 148 -6.97 4.87 28.30
N GLU A 149 -7.96 3.97 28.42
CA GLU A 149 -9.26 4.08 27.69
C GLU A 149 -9.08 4.49 26.21
N ILE A 150 -8.16 3.82 25.49
CA ILE A 150 -7.97 4.08 24.05
C ILE A 150 -9.08 3.33 23.30
N GLU A 151 -10.27 3.95 23.25
CA GLU A 151 -11.43 3.49 22.49
C GLU A 151 -11.17 3.45 20.97
N ASN A 152 -11.48 2.29 20.38
CA ASN A 152 -11.84 2.09 18.98
C ASN A 152 -10.91 2.68 17.89
N LEU A 153 -9.83 1.96 17.58
CA LEU A 153 -9.33 1.82 16.21
C LEU A 153 -9.34 0.32 15.89
N GLU A 154 -10.17 -0.07 14.93
CA GLU A 154 -10.00 -1.33 14.20
C GLU A 154 -9.49 -0.92 12.83
N ASP A 155 -8.17 -0.97 12.66
CA ASP A 155 -7.55 -0.83 11.35
C ASP A 155 -7.52 -2.18 10.60
N TYR A 156 -6.91 -2.20 9.40
CA TYR A 156 -6.81 -3.42 8.60
C TYR A 156 -6.15 -4.59 9.37
N ALA A 157 -5.12 -4.31 10.18
CA ALA A 157 -4.39 -5.31 10.92
C ALA A 157 -5.11 -5.77 12.19
N ASP A 158 -5.85 -4.88 12.84
CA ASP A 158 -6.75 -5.23 13.94
C ASP A 158 -7.89 -6.14 13.47
N THR A 159 -8.47 -5.85 12.30
CA THR A 159 -9.50 -6.71 11.69
C THR A 159 -8.99 -8.13 11.46
N LEU A 160 -7.73 -8.25 11.01
CA LEU A 160 -7.05 -9.54 10.84
C LEU A 160 -6.82 -10.26 12.17
N GLU A 161 -6.34 -9.56 13.21
CA GLU A 161 -6.18 -10.15 14.54
C GLU A 161 -7.50 -10.71 15.05
N LEU A 162 -8.56 -9.92 15.00
CA LEU A 162 -9.89 -10.30 15.50
C LEU A 162 -10.47 -11.50 14.75
N CYS A 163 -10.33 -11.55 13.42
CA CYS A 163 -10.71 -12.71 12.62
C CYS A 163 -9.99 -14.00 13.07
N PHE A 164 -8.70 -13.90 13.38
CA PHE A 164 -7.92 -15.07 13.82
C PHE A 164 -8.18 -15.43 15.29
N GLU A 165 -8.26 -14.46 16.20
CA GLU A 165 -8.59 -14.68 17.63
C GLU A 165 -9.94 -15.40 17.75
N ARG A 166 -10.91 -15.00 16.92
CA ARG A 166 -12.27 -15.56 16.91
C ARG A 166 -12.44 -16.74 15.95
N GLY A 167 -11.39 -17.17 15.26
CA GLY A 167 -11.38 -18.31 14.33
C GLY A 167 -11.33 -19.67 15.01
N THR A 168 -10.87 -20.72 14.31
CA THR A 168 -10.67 -22.04 14.92
C THR A 168 -9.55 -22.03 15.98
N THR A 169 -9.51 -23.03 16.88
CA THR A 169 -8.49 -23.11 17.96
C THR A 169 -7.05 -23.01 17.44
N ARG A 170 -6.76 -23.52 16.24
CA ARG A 170 -5.43 -23.39 15.61
C ARG A 170 -5.16 -21.99 15.06
N MET A 171 -6.19 -21.29 14.60
CA MET A 171 -6.07 -19.92 14.07
C MET A 171 -5.91 -18.89 15.18
N ASN A 172 -6.51 -19.14 16.35
CA ASN A 172 -6.36 -18.25 17.51
C ASN A 172 -4.89 -18.05 17.91
N HIS A 173 -4.09 -19.13 17.96
CA HIS A 173 -2.64 -19.04 18.21
C HIS A 173 -1.86 -18.23 17.16
N MET A 174 -2.42 -18.05 15.96
CA MET A 174 -1.80 -17.30 14.87
C MET A 174 -2.25 -15.83 14.80
N ALA A 175 -3.20 -15.38 15.62
CA ALA A 175 -3.74 -14.03 15.52
C ALA A 175 -2.69 -12.92 15.66
N LYS A 176 -1.91 -12.97 16.75
CA LYS A 176 -0.83 -12.01 17.02
C LYS A 176 0.28 -12.07 15.96
N PRO A 177 0.81 -13.25 15.57
CA PRO A 177 1.74 -13.36 14.44
C PRO A 177 1.19 -12.74 13.15
N MET A 178 -0.07 -12.99 12.80
CA MET A 178 -0.65 -12.52 11.55
C MET A 178 -0.84 -11.00 11.52
N LYS A 179 -1.29 -10.40 12.62
CA LYS A 179 -1.30 -8.94 12.77
C LYS A 179 0.08 -8.32 12.61
N LEU A 180 1.09 -8.91 13.24
CA LEU A 180 2.47 -8.42 13.14
C LEU A 180 2.96 -8.48 11.69
N ILE A 181 2.75 -9.60 10.98
CA ILE A 181 3.15 -9.74 9.58
C ILE A 181 2.44 -8.69 8.71
N LEU A 182 1.13 -8.50 8.88
CA LEU A 182 0.38 -7.49 8.11
C LEU A 182 0.89 -6.07 8.40
N ASN A 183 1.13 -5.73 9.67
CA ASN A 183 1.70 -4.43 10.04
C ASN A 183 3.09 -4.19 9.43
N ILE A 184 3.94 -5.23 9.38
CA ILE A 184 5.24 -5.16 8.71
C ILE A 184 5.06 -4.91 7.21
N CYS A 185 4.15 -5.65 6.55
CA CYS A 185 3.87 -5.45 5.13
C CYS A 185 3.32 -4.03 4.84
N ILE A 186 2.44 -3.51 5.70
CA ILE A 186 1.93 -2.13 5.61
C ILE A 186 3.09 -1.15 5.73
N CYS A 187 3.89 -1.22 6.80
CA CYS A 187 5.01 -0.31 6.99
C CYS A 187 6.00 -0.36 5.83
N PHE A 188 6.35 -1.55 5.35
CA PHE A 188 7.25 -1.72 4.22
C PHE A 188 6.71 -1.07 2.94
N SER A 189 5.42 -1.28 2.62
CA SER A 189 4.78 -0.64 1.46
C SER A 189 4.78 0.87 1.58
N GLN A 190 4.42 1.39 2.75
CA GLN A 190 4.31 2.82 2.99
C GLN A 190 5.67 3.54 2.91
N LEU A 191 6.70 2.96 3.53
CA LEU A 191 8.07 3.47 3.41
C LEU A 191 8.62 3.29 1.99
N GLY A 192 8.23 2.23 1.28
CA GLY A 192 8.52 2.05 -0.14
C GLY A 192 7.93 3.16 -1.00
N PHE A 193 6.66 3.53 -0.80
CA PHE A 193 6.03 4.66 -1.48
C PHE A 193 6.75 5.98 -1.19
N CYS A 194 7.17 6.18 0.07
CA CYS A 194 7.96 7.34 0.48
C CYS A 194 9.26 7.45 -0.33
N CYS A 195 10.01 6.36 -0.49
CA CYS A 195 11.21 6.34 -1.32
C CYS A 195 10.90 6.62 -2.80
N ILE A 196 9.84 6.00 -3.36
CA ILE A 196 9.38 6.22 -4.74
C ILE A 196 9.07 7.70 -4.96
N TYR A 197 8.42 8.37 -4.00
CA TYR A 197 8.08 9.78 -4.12
C TYR A 197 9.32 10.68 -4.10
N ILE A 198 10.32 10.41 -3.25
CA ILE A 198 11.57 11.18 -3.25
C ILE A 198 12.24 11.09 -4.63
N VAL A 199 12.42 9.87 -5.15
CA VAL A 199 13.05 9.64 -6.46
C VAL A 199 12.24 10.28 -7.58
N PHE A 200 10.92 10.10 -7.58
CA PHE A 200 10.02 10.70 -8.56
C PHE A 200 10.12 12.23 -8.60
N VAL A 201 10.10 12.89 -7.45
CA VAL A 201 10.22 14.36 -7.39
C VAL A 201 11.59 14.81 -7.89
N ALA A 202 12.65 14.12 -7.49
CA ALA A 202 14.01 14.43 -7.93
C ALA A 202 14.20 14.27 -9.44
N ASP A 203 13.70 13.17 -10.04
CA ASP A 203 13.79 12.93 -11.48
C ASP A 203 13.04 13.98 -12.30
N ASN A 204 11.84 14.39 -11.87
CA ASN A 204 11.07 15.40 -12.59
C ASN A 204 11.71 16.79 -12.49
N ILE A 205 12.30 17.14 -11.33
CA ILE A 205 13.12 18.36 -11.22
C ILE A 205 14.33 18.26 -12.13
N LYS A 206 15.04 17.13 -12.13
CA LYS A 206 16.23 16.91 -12.95
C LYS A 206 15.96 17.08 -14.44
N VAL A 207 14.87 16.51 -14.94
CA VAL A 207 14.48 16.65 -16.36
C VAL A 207 14.31 18.12 -16.75
N VAL A 208 13.74 18.95 -15.89
CA VAL A 208 13.55 20.39 -16.13
C VAL A 208 14.88 21.14 -16.02
N THR A 209 15.71 20.85 -15.02
CA THR A 209 17.00 21.53 -14.83
C THR A 209 17.98 21.21 -15.95
N ASP A 210 18.08 19.94 -16.35
CA ASP A 210 18.98 19.49 -17.43
C ASP A 210 18.59 20.15 -18.76
N HIS A 211 17.29 20.27 -19.06
CA HIS A 211 16.82 20.96 -20.27
C HIS A 211 17.21 22.44 -20.30
N ASN A 212 17.18 23.12 -19.15
CA ASN A 212 17.56 24.53 -19.02
C ASN A 212 19.08 24.75 -18.90
N GLY A 213 19.90 23.71 -19.11
CA GLY A 213 21.37 23.78 -19.05
C GLY A 213 21.95 23.74 -17.62
N TYR A 214 21.14 23.53 -16.59
CA TYR A 214 21.58 23.38 -15.21
C TYR A 214 21.78 21.89 -14.88
N VAL A 215 22.94 21.36 -15.23
CA VAL A 215 23.26 19.94 -15.02
C VAL A 215 23.65 19.68 -13.57
N TRP A 216 22.64 19.61 -12.70
CA TRP A 216 22.84 19.28 -11.29
C TRP A 216 23.00 17.78 -11.08
N ASN A 217 23.82 17.42 -10.09
CA ASN A 217 23.97 16.04 -9.65
C ASN A 217 22.64 15.58 -9.02
N ILE A 218 22.15 14.39 -9.41
CA ILE A 218 20.86 13.86 -8.91
C ILE A 218 20.84 13.71 -7.40
N HIS A 219 21.95 13.30 -6.77
CA HIS A 219 22.08 13.15 -5.31
C HIS A 219 21.89 14.50 -4.59
N LEU A 220 22.36 15.59 -5.20
CA LEU A 220 22.13 16.94 -4.66
C LEU A 220 20.64 17.31 -4.72
N ILE A 221 19.95 16.97 -5.80
CA ILE A 221 18.50 17.21 -5.95
C ILE A 221 17.72 16.39 -4.93
N VAL A 222 18.04 15.10 -4.77
CA VAL A 222 17.41 14.20 -3.78
C VAL A 222 17.59 14.76 -2.36
N PHE A 223 18.78 15.24 -2.01
CA PHE A 223 19.02 15.93 -0.74
C PHE A 223 18.16 17.21 -0.58
N MET A 224 18.11 18.07 -1.59
CA MET A 224 17.32 19.31 -1.57
C MET A 224 15.82 19.05 -1.42
N VAL A 225 15.29 18.01 -2.08
CA VAL A 225 13.87 17.60 -2.01
C VAL A 225 13.52 16.98 -0.66
N THR A 226 14.46 16.23 -0.06
CA THR A 226 14.25 15.58 1.23
C THR A 226 14.08 16.59 2.36
N LEU A 227 14.73 17.76 2.29
CA LEU A 227 14.64 18.79 3.33
C LEU A 227 13.21 19.30 3.58
N PRO A 228 12.44 19.79 2.58
CA PRO A 228 11.05 20.20 2.79
C PRO A 228 10.14 19.02 3.17
N ILE A 229 10.39 17.81 2.64
CA ILE A 229 9.68 16.60 3.05
C ILE A 229 9.88 16.33 4.55
N TRP A 230 11.13 16.41 5.02
CA TRP A 230 11.46 16.19 6.41
C TRP A 230 10.74 17.19 7.31
N LEU A 231 10.79 18.48 7.00
CA LEU A 231 10.09 19.52 7.76
C LEU A 231 8.58 19.25 7.83
N LEU A 232 7.96 18.84 6.72
CA LEU A 232 6.55 18.50 6.69
C LEU A 232 6.24 17.24 7.53
N CYS A 233 7.14 16.26 7.51
CA CYS A 233 7.09 15.05 8.34
C CYS A 233 7.49 15.27 9.80
N LEU A 234 7.65 16.52 10.26
CA LEU A 234 7.67 16.84 11.69
C LEU A 234 6.28 17.23 12.22
N ILE A 235 5.30 17.49 11.33
CA ILE A 235 3.92 17.78 11.68
C ILE A 235 3.20 16.49 12.08
N ARG A 236 2.88 16.38 13.37
CA ARG A 236 2.28 15.18 13.98
C ARG A 236 0.78 15.05 13.77
N ASP A 237 0.11 16.16 13.44
CA ASP A 237 -1.35 16.19 13.31
C ASP A 237 -1.80 16.01 11.85
N LEU A 238 -2.51 14.91 11.59
CA LEU A 238 -3.06 14.59 10.27
C LEU A 238 -4.08 15.64 9.80
N LYS A 239 -4.83 16.28 10.72
CA LYS A 239 -5.85 17.27 10.35
C LYS A 239 -5.23 18.49 9.68
N THR A 240 -4.06 18.90 10.16
CA THR A 240 -3.28 19.98 9.56
C THR A 240 -2.74 19.60 8.17
N LEU A 241 -2.38 18.32 7.96
CA LEU A 241 -1.83 17.82 6.70
C LEU A 241 -2.91 17.55 5.63
N ALA A 242 -4.11 17.18 6.05
CA ALA A 242 -5.22 16.81 5.18
C ALA A 242 -5.58 17.86 4.10
N PRO A 243 -5.79 19.16 4.41
CA PRO A 243 -6.14 20.16 3.39
C PRO A 243 -5.00 20.44 2.41
N VAL A 244 -3.75 20.47 2.88
CA VAL A 244 -2.56 20.64 2.03
C VAL A 244 -2.45 19.48 1.04
N SER A 245 -2.64 18.25 1.53
CA SER A 245 -2.66 17.06 0.70
C SER A 245 -3.85 17.05 -0.25
N MET A 246 -5.01 17.62 0.12
CA MET A 246 -6.15 17.75 -0.79
C MET A 246 -5.86 18.71 -1.95
N ALA A 247 -5.29 19.87 -1.66
CA ALA A 247 -4.85 20.82 -2.70
C ALA A 247 -3.80 20.19 -3.64
N ALA A 248 -2.84 19.43 -3.09
CA ALA A 248 -1.86 18.70 -3.88
C ALA A 248 -2.50 17.70 -4.84
N ASN A 249 -3.53 16.98 -4.42
CA ASN A 249 -4.23 16.04 -5.31
C ASN A 249 -4.99 16.76 -6.44
N VAL A 250 -5.55 17.94 -6.20
CA VAL A 250 -6.17 18.73 -7.27
C VAL A 250 -5.12 19.13 -8.31
N ILE A 251 -3.94 19.57 -7.86
CA ILE A 251 -2.81 19.89 -8.74
C ILE A 251 -2.38 18.66 -9.54
N LEU A 252 -2.30 17.49 -8.90
CA LEU A 252 -1.97 16.23 -9.56
C LEU A 252 -3.00 15.87 -10.64
N ILE A 253 -4.31 15.99 -10.36
CA ILE A 253 -5.38 15.75 -11.34
C ILE A 253 -5.24 16.69 -12.53
N LEU A 254 -5.06 18.00 -12.29
CA LEU A 254 -4.87 18.99 -13.35
C LEU A 254 -3.61 18.71 -14.19
N GLY A 255 -2.52 18.30 -13.53
CA GLY A 255 -1.29 17.91 -14.19
C GLY A 255 -1.48 16.68 -15.08
N ILE A 256 -2.22 15.67 -14.62
CA ILE A 256 -2.53 14.49 -15.42
C ILE A 256 -3.41 14.86 -16.64
N LEU A 257 -4.37 15.78 -16.48
CA LEU A 257 -5.14 16.30 -17.62
C LEU A 257 -4.24 16.99 -18.66
N ALA A 258 -3.23 17.73 -18.21
CA ALA A 258 -2.24 18.33 -19.11
C ALA A 258 -1.35 17.27 -19.79
N VAL A 259 -1.00 16.18 -19.10
CA VAL A 259 -0.30 15.03 -19.70
C VAL A 259 -1.15 14.40 -20.80
N TYR A 260 -2.45 14.17 -20.55
CA TYR A 260 -3.36 13.68 -21.60
C TYR A 260 -3.45 14.62 -22.79
N TYR A 261 -3.59 15.92 -22.52
CA TYR A 261 -3.64 16.92 -23.57
C TYR A 261 -2.39 16.83 -24.47
N ASN A 262 -1.20 16.75 -23.87
CA ASN A 262 0.06 16.59 -24.60
C ASN A 262 0.12 15.27 -25.41
N MET A 263 -0.37 14.17 -24.84
CA MET A 263 -0.36 12.88 -25.53
C MET A 263 -1.29 12.84 -26.75
N LEU A 264 -2.42 13.57 -26.66
CA LEU A 264 -3.48 13.57 -27.67
C LEU A 264 -3.41 14.76 -28.64
N SER A 265 -2.60 15.79 -28.36
CA SER A 265 -2.43 16.95 -29.23
C SER A 265 -1.69 16.62 -30.53
N GLU A 266 -0.84 15.60 -30.50
CA GLU A 266 -0.14 15.08 -31.67
C GLU A 266 -0.78 13.78 -32.16
N LYS A 267 -0.64 13.48 -33.46
CA LYS A 267 -1.16 12.26 -34.05
C LYS A 267 -0.60 11.02 -33.34
N LEU A 268 -1.50 10.13 -32.91
CA LEU A 268 -1.10 8.86 -32.33
C LEU A 268 -0.45 7.96 -33.40
N PRO A 269 0.65 7.28 -33.06
CA PRO A 269 1.30 6.33 -33.95
C PRO A 269 0.40 5.11 -34.18
N PRO A 270 0.50 4.45 -35.34
CA PRO A 270 -0.29 3.26 -35.64
C PRO A 270 0.10 2.08 -34.72
N PHE A 271 -0.86 1.21 -34.43
CA PHE A 271 -0.66 0.06 -33.55
C PHE A 271 0.42 -0.92 -34.02
N SER A 272 0.70 -0.97 -35.33
CA SER A 272 1.74 -1.81 -35.93
C SER A 272 3.16 -1.42 -35.53
N GLU A 273 3.38 -0.17 -35.08
CA GLU A 273 4.69 0.30 -34.61
C GLU A 273 4.95 -0.03 -33.13
N ARG A 274 4.03 -0.73 -32.47
CA ARG A 274 4.15 -1.09 -31.05
C ARG A 274 4.18 -2.60 -30.90
N LYS A 275 4.86 -3.09 -29.86
CA LYS A 275 4.82 -4.52 -29.53
C LYS A 275 3.43 -4.82 -29.00
N LEU A 276 2.64 -5.52 -29.81
CA LEU A 276 1.30 -5.96 -29.40
C LEU A 276 1.37 -6.90 -28.20
N ILE A 277 2.40 -7.76 -28.15
CA ILE A 277 2.70 -8.69 -27.07
C ILE A 277 4.21 -8.60 -26.81
N ALA A 278 4.61 -8.28 -25.58
CA ALA A 278 6.00 -8.29 -25.17
C ALA A 278 6.41 -9.68 -24.66
N PRO A 279 7.71 -10.01 -24.63
CA PRO A 279 8.20 -11.29 -24.14
C PRO A 279 7.72 -11.61 -22.71
N PRO A 280 7.24 -12.84 -22.43
CA PRO A 280 6.72 -13.22 -21.11
C PRO A 280 7.68 -13.00 -19.94
N GLY A 281 9.00 -12.99 -20.19
CA GLY A 281 10.02 -12.75 -19.16
C GLY A 281 9.93 -11.39 -18.46
N LYS A 282 9.29 -10.37 -19.08
CA LYS A 282 9.10 -9.03 -18.49
C LYS A 282 7.72 -8.82 -17.86
N TRP A 283 6.79 -9.74 -18.06
CA TRP A 283 5.44 -9.67 -17.48
C TRP A 283 5.43 -9.61 -15.94
N PRO A 284 6.37 -10.23 -15.20
CA PRO A 284 6.45 -10.05 -13.76
C PRO A 284 6.67 -8.59 -13.33
N LEU A 285 7.40 -7.79 -14.12
CA LEU A 285 7.59 -6.36 -13.83
C LEU A 285 6.30 -5.55 -14.03
N PHE A 286 5.54 -5.91 -15.07
CA PHE A 286 4.21 -5.37 -15.29
C PHE A 286 3.27 -5.70 -14.13
N PHE A 287 3.29 -6.95 -13.64
CA PHE A 287 2.44 -7.39 -12.53
C PHE A 287 2.71 -6.56 -11.28
N GLY A 288 3.98 -6.41 -10.88
CA GLY A 288 4.37 -5.61 -9.72
C GLY A 288 3.90 -4.17 -9.81
N THR A 289 4.18 -3.50 -10.93
CA THR A 289 3.77 -2.10 -11.15
C THR A 289 2.25 -1.92 -11.15
N SER A 290 1.53 -2.85 -11.78
CA SER A 290 0.07 -2.81 -11.84
C SER A 290 -0.55 -3.04 -10.47
N VAL A 291 -0.05 -4.00 -9.70
CA VAL A 291 -0.51 -4.23 -8.32
C VAL A 291 -0.26 -2.99 -7.47
N LEU A 292 0.93 -2.36 -7.57
CA LEU A 292 1.25 -1.13 -6.86
C LEU A 292 0.21 -0.02 -7.10
N ALA A 293 -0.24 0.16 -8.34
CA ALA A 293 -1.22 1.18 -8.70
C ALA A 293 -2.58 0.99 -7.99
N TYR A 294 -2.91 -0.24 -7.58
CA TYR A 294 -4.14 -0.57 -6.86
C TYR A 294 -3.94 -0.77 -5.34
N VAL A 295 -2.79 -0.40 -4.77
CA VAL A 295 -2.55 -0.48 -3.31
C VAL A 295 -3.23 0.68 -2.58
N GLY A 296 -4.56 0.62 -2.45
CA GLY A 296 -5.39 1.54 -1.66
C GLY A 296 -6.14 0.87 -0.50
N ILE A 297 -5.92 -0.43 -0.27
CA ILE A 297 -6.74 -1.25 0.64
C ILE A 297 -6.73 -0.77 2.10
N GLY A 298 -5.62 -0.18 2.57
CA GLY A 298 -5.49 0.33 3.94
C GLY A 298 -6.43 1.48 4.28
N LEU A 299 -6.99 2.18 3.28
CA LEU A 299 -7.90 3.31 3.46
C LEU A 299 -9.38 2.90 3.41
N VAL A 300 -9.67 1.67 3.01
CA VAL A 300 -11.05 1.19 2.77
C VAL A 300 -11.90 1.24 4.05
N ILE A 301 -11.43 0.65 5.15
CA ILE A 301 -12.15 0.65 6.44
C ILE A 301 -12.25 2.06 7.04
N PRO A 302 -11.15 2.85 7.14
CA PRO A 302 -11.23 4.23 7.64
C PRO A 302 -12.20 5.11 6.84
N CYS A 303 -12.22 5.00 5.51
CA CYS A 303 -13.13 5.76 4.65
C CYS A 303 -14.59 5.35 4.88
N GLN A 304 -14.90 4.04 4.94
CA GLN A 304 -16.25 3.57 5.20
C GLN A 304 -16.79 4.10 6.55
N ARG A 305 -15.97 4.01 7.60
CA ARG A 305 -16.36 4.44 8.96
C ARG A 305 -16.56 5.94 9.08
N SER A 306 -15.83 6.72 8.30
CA SER A 306 -15.94 8.18 8.32
C SER A 306 -17.18 8.69 7.58
N MET A 307 -17.90 7.82 6.84
CA MET A 307 -19.05 8.22 6.05
C MET A 307 -20.34 8.36 6.87
N LYS A 308 -21.19 9.34 6.53
CA LYS A 308 -22.51 9.53 7.16
C LYS A 308 -23.41 8.29 7.13
N VAL A 309 -23.39 7.55 6.03
CA VAL A 309 -24.17 6.31 5.84
C VAL A 309 -23.22 5.20 5.39
N PRO A 310 -22.51 4.52 6.31
CA PRO A 310 -21.47 3.54 5.97
C PRO A 310 -21.94 2.38 5.07
N ASP A 311 -23.22 2.02 5.13
CA ASP A 311 -23.82 0.96 4.31
C ASP A 311 -23.91 1.32 2.82
N ASP A 312 -23.83 2.60 2.46
CA ASP A 312 -23.79 3.04 1.07
C ASP A 312 -22.38 2.91 0.46
N PHE A 313 -21.36 2.54 1.23
CA PHE A 313 -19.97 2.58 0.80
C PHE A 313 -19.65 1.56 -0.31
N ASP A 314 -20.17 0.33 -0.21
CA ASP A 314 -19.82 -0.79 -1.09
C ASP A 314 -21.00 -1.38 -1.88
N LYS A 315 -22.18 -0.74 -1.84
CA LYS A 315 -23.29 -1.03 -2.75
C LYS A 315 -22.82 -0.94 -4.22
N THR A 316 -23.61 -1.46 -5.17
CA THR A 316 -23.27 -1.44 -6.60
C THR A 316 -22.86 -0.05 -7.10
N PHE A 317 -23.59 1.01 -6.70
CA PHE A 317 -23.25 2.42 -6.94
C PHE A 317 -22.72 3.11 -5.68
N GLY A 318 -22.13 2.34 -4.78
CA GLY A 318 -21.47 2.83 -3.58
C GLY A 318 -20.14 3.48 -3.90
N VAL A 319 -19.66 4.28 -2.96
CA VAL A 319 -18.44 5.09 -3.10
C VAL A 319 -17.25 4.28 -3.60
N LEU A 320 -17.02 3.09 -3.03
CA LEU A 320 -15.90 2.23 -3.38
C LEU A 320 -15.96 1.80 -4.85
N ASN A 321 -17.11 1.29 -5.30
CA ASN A 321 -17.26 0.75 -6.65
C ASN A 321 -17.16 1.84 -7.72
N ILE A 322 -17.75 3.02 -7.47
CA ILE A 322 -17.63 4.15 -8.40
C ILE A 322 -16.18 4.64 -8.47
N ALA A 323 -15.54 4.87 -7.31
CA ALA A 323 -14.15 5.33 -7.27
C ALA A 323 -13.20 4.36 -7.97
N MET A 324 -13.33 3.06 -7.69
CA MET A 324 -12.45 2.05 -8.29
C MET A 324 -12.73 1.83 -9.77
N THR A 325 -13.98 1.94 -10.23
CA THR A 325 -14.29 1.91 -11.68
C THR A 325 -13.60 3.06 -12.40
N ILE A 326 -13.66 4.26 -11.84
CA ILE A 326 -12.95 5.43 -12.36
C ILE A 326 -11.44 5.17 -12.37
N CYS A 327 -10.86 4.66 -11.28
CA CYS A 327 -9.44 4.28 -11.23
C CYS A 327 -9.09 3.27 -12.33
N ILE A 328 -9.86 2.21 -12.53
CA ILE A 328 -9.59 1.19 -13.56
C ILE A 328 -9.59 1.83 -14.95
N CYS A 329 -10.61 2.62 -15.31
CA CYS A 329 -10.65 3.32 -16.59
C CYS A 329 -9.46 4.28 -16.77
N TRP A 330 -9.11 4.99 -15.71
CA TRP A 330 -8.00 5.94 -15.70
C TRP A 330 -6.65 5.22 -15.88
N TYR A 331 -6.43 4.14 -15.15
CA TYR A 331 -5.19 3.38 -15.15
C TYR A 331 -4.98 2.66 -16.48
N THR A 332 -6.02 2.02 -17.01
CA THR A 332 -5.98 1.40 -18.33
C THR A 332 -5.72 2.42 -19.42
N SER A 333 -6.34 3.61 -19.36
CA SER A 333 -6.13 4.64 -20.38
C SER A 333 -4.74 5.27 -20.31
N ILE A 334 -4.20 5.60 -19.12
CA ILE A 334 -2.81 6.08 -18.99
C ILE A 334 -1.82 5.01 -19.44
N GLY A 335 -2.00 3.76 -19.02
CA GLY A 335 -1.12 2.67 -19.41
C GLY A 335 -1.11 2.44 -20.92
N PHE A 336 -2.31 2.31 -21.52
CA PHE A 336 -2.47 2.06 -22.94
C PHE A 336 -1.97 3.24 -23.79
N LEU A 337 -2.47 4.45 -23.52
CA LEU A 337 -2.08 5.63 -24.31
C LEU A 337 -0.61 5.99 -24.08
N GLY A 338 -0.09 5.77 -22.88
CA GLY A 338 1.32 6.01 -22.55
C GLY A 338 2.23 5.17 -23.42
N TYR A 339 2.03 3.86 -23.44
CA TYR A 339 2.83 2.97 -24.29
C TYR A 339 2.54 3.18 -25.78
N LEU A 340 1.28 3.45 -26.16
CA LEU A 340 0.94 3.74 -27.55
C LEU A 340 1.71 4.97 -28.03
N LYS A 341 1.71 6.08 -27.28
CA LYS A 341 2.40 7.31 -27.67
C LYS A 341 3.91 7.13 -27.69
N PHE A 342 4.52 6.70 -26.58
CA PHE A 342 5.96 6.74 -26.38
C PHE A 342 6.71 5.43 -26.72
N GLY A 343 6.01 4.31 -26.90
CA GLY A 343 6.61 3.04 -27.30
C GLY A 343 7.73 2.58 -26.36
N GLU A 344 8.86 2.15 -26.92
CA GLU A 344 10.01 1.70 -26.13
C GLU A 344 10.74 2.84 -25.40
N ASP A 345 10.51 4.10 -25.80
CA ASP A 345 11.11 5.30 -25.19
C ASP A 345 10.35 5.79 -23.95
N ILE A 346 9.26 5.12 -23.56
CA ILE A 346 8.59 5.42 -22.31
C ILE A 346 9.53 5.21 -21.12
N LYS A 347 9.58 6.20 -20.24
CA LYS A 347 10.36 6.18 -19.01
C LYS A 347 9.51 5.63 -17.86
N GLY A 348 10.16 5.36 -16.71
CA GLY A 348 9.50 4.79 -15.53
C GLY A 348 8.36 5.65 -14.95
N SER A 349 8.22 6.89 -15.40
CA SER A 349 6.99 7.66 -15.24
C SER A 349 6.69 8.49 -16.49
N ILE A 350 5.41 8.57 -16.85
CA ILE A 350 4.94 9.30 -18.02
C ILE A 350 5.26 10.80 -17.99
N THR A 351 5.42 11.40 -16.80
CA THR A 351 5.78 12.82 -16.66
C THR A 351 7.18 13.11 -17.20
N LEU A 352 8.09 12.13 -17.13
CA LEU A 352 9.46 12.25 -17.63
C LEU A 352 9.55 12.23 -19.16
N ASN A 353 8.45 11.91 -19.84
CA ASN A 353 8.31 11.93 -21.31
C ASN A 353 7.65 13.23 -21.82
N MET A 354 7.27 14.16 -20.93
CA MET A 354 6.73 15.44 -21.35
C MET A 354 7.79 16.26 -22.12
N PRO A 355 7.42 16.90 -23.25
CA PRO A 355 8.33 17.78 -23.98
C PRO A 355 8.69 18.98 -23.11
N GLN A 356 9.98 19.27 -22.97
CA GLN A 356 10.47 20.31 -22.07
C GLN A 356 10.68 21.65 -22.78
N GLU A 357 10.52 21.72 -24.10
CA GLU A 357 10.76 22.90 -24.92
C GLU A 357 9.81 24.05 -24.57
N GLN A 358 8.59 23.73 -24.15
CA GLN A 358 7.59 24.71 -23.76
C GLN A 358 7.56 24.88 -22.24
N VAL A 359 7.66 26.12 -21.77
CA VAL A 359 7.64 26.47 -20.34
C VAL A 359 6.38 25.92 -19.64
N VAL A 360 5.24 25.88 -20.34
CA VAL A 360 3.98 25.34 -19.78
C VAL A 360 4.17 23.89 -19.31
N TYR A 361 4.84 23.05 -20.09
CA TYR A 361 5.07 21.65 -19.74
C TYR A 361 6.12 21.49 -18.64
N GLN A 362 7.13 22.36 -18.59
CA GLN A 362 8.06 22.41 -17.45
C GLN A 362 7.32 22.73 -16.15
N VAL A 363 6.44 23.75 -16.17
CA VAL A 363 5.63 24.16 -15.01
C VAL A 363 4.68 23.05 -14.58
N VAL A 364 3.99 22.40 -15.52
CA VAL A 364 3.14 21.22 -15.23
C VAL A 364 3.95 20.11 -14.58
N ASN A 365 5.14 19.82 -15.10
CA ASN A 365 5.99 18.76 -14.57
C ASN A 365 6.43 19.04 -13.12
N LEU A 366 6.85 20.27 -12.84
CA LEU A 366 7.22 20.71 -11.49
C LEU A 366 6.01 20.75 -10.53
N MET A 367 4.84 21.17 -10.99
CA MET A 367 3.61 21.16 -10.19
C MET A 367 3.22 19.74 -9.79
N ILE A 368 3.28 18.79 -10.74
CA ILE A 368 3.05 17.37 -10.45
C ILE A 368 4.09 16.88 -9.43
N ALA A 369 5.38 17.14 -9.66
CA ALA A 369 6.44 16.75 -8.72
C ALA A 369 6.18 17.28 -7.30
N ILE A 370 5.97 18.58 -7.15
CA ILE A 370 5.74 19.22 -5.84
C ILE A 370 4.47 18.68 -5.15
N SER A 371 3.46 18.26 -5.91
CA SER A 371 2.24 17.65 -5.33
C SER A 371 2.53 16.36 -4.55
N PHE A 372 3.61 15.63 -4.88
CA PHE A 372 3.98 14.42 -4.16
C PHE A 372 4.64 14.67 -2.80
N ILE A 373 5.08 15.90 -2.48
CA ILE A 373 5.67 16.23 -1.17
C ILE A 373 4.62 16.07 -0.04
N PRO A 374 3.41 16.68 -0.12
CA PRO A 374 2.34 16.39 0.83
C PRO A 374 1.81 14.96 0.78
N MET A 375 1.91 14.27 -0.36
CA MET A 375 1.51 12.86 -0.46
C MET A 375 2.49 11.93 0.27
N TYR A 376 3.79 12.24 0.24
CA TYR A 376 4.79 11.58 1.07
C TYR A 376 4.40 11.65 2.54
N ALA A 377 4.11 12.84 3.05
CA ALA A 377 3.79 13.00 4.46
C ALA A 377 2.54 12.21 4.88
N LEU A 378 1.59 12.00 3.95
CA LEU A 378 0.41 11.17 4.19
C LEU A 378 0.75 9.69 4.30
N GLN A 379 1.52 9.12 3.36
CA GLN A 379 1.94 7.71 3.42
C GLN A 379 2.86 7.45 4.62
N PHE A 380 3.76 8.38 4.88
CA PHE A 380 4.63 8.39 6.04
C PHE A 380 3.84 8.38 7.36
N TYR A 381 2.74 9.16 7.44
CA TYR A 381 1.89 9.19 8.63
C TYR A 381 1.36 7.80 8.98
N VAL A 382 0.90 7.03 7.99
CA VAL A 382 0.39 5.66 8.20
C VAL A 382 1.49 4.73 8.74
N ALA A 383 2.70 4.78 8.17
CA ALA A 383 3.83 4.00 8.68
C ALA A 383 4.20 4.41 10.12
N ASN A 384 4.23 5.71 10.40
CA ASN A 384 4.56 6.23 11.72
C ASN A 384 3.50 5.86 12.77
N ASP A 385 2.21 5.84 12.42
CA ASP A 385 1.13 5.46 13.34
C ASP A 385 1.24 4.00 13.81
N ILE A 386 1.87 3.14 13.01
CA ILE A 386 2.17 1.74 13.37
C ILE A 386 3.49 1.63 14.16
N ILE A 387 4.54 2.34 13.72
CA ILE A 387 5.89 2.22 14.30
C ILE A 387 6.01 2.93 15.65
N TRP A 388 5.40 4.11 15.78
CA TRP A 388 5.52 4.97 16.96
C TRP A 388 5.06 4.28 18.25
N PRO A 389 3.87 3.65 18.32
CA PRO A 389 3.44 2.96 19.53
C PRO A 389 4.36 1.80 19.93
N ALA A 390 4.88 1.05 18.94
CA ALA A 390 5.83 -0.03 19.19
C ALA A 390 7.16 0.52 19.77
N ALA A 391 7.66 1.62 19.22
CA ALA A 391 8.87 2.29 19.72
C ALA A 391 8.66 2.87 21.12
N PHE A 392 7.53 3.56 21.36
CA PHE A 392 7.17 4.18 22.62
C PHE A 392 7.16 3.19 23.79
N ILE A 393 6.73 1.95 23.55
CA ILE A 393 6.73 0.88 24.54
C ILE A 393 8.13 0.30 24.76
N LYS A 394 8.93 0.17 23.70
CA LYS A 394 10.25 -0.46 23.80
C LYS A 394 11.27 0.43 24.51
N PHE A 395 11.24 1.74 24.29
CA PHE A 395 12.27 2.66 24.76
C PHE A 395 11.80 3.55 25.91
N ALA A 396 12.45 3.42 27.09
CA ALA A 396 12.12 4.20 28.28
C ALA A 396 12.21 5.73 28.06
N TYR A 397 13.25 6.18 27.37
CA TYR A 397 13.45 7.60 27.02
C TYR A 397 12.27 8.20 26.24
N LEU A 398 11.64 7.44 25.34
CA LEU A 398 10.50 7.92 24.56
C LEU A 398 9.25 8.12 25.43
N ARG A 399 9.13 7.40 26.55
CA ARG A 399 8.04 7.58 27.52
C ARG A 399 8.20 8.85 28.35
N GLU A 400 9.43 9.19 28.70
CA GLU A 400 9.74 10.41 29.46
C GLU A 400 9.60 11.67 28.60
N HIS A 401 9.82 11.54 27.28
CA HIS A 401 9.76 12.65 26.34
C HIS A 401 8.94 12.33 25.08
N PRO A 402 7.61 12.13 25.20
CA PRO A 402 6.76 11.64 24.09
C PRO A 402 6.83 12.52 22.84
N VAL A 403 6.75 13.85 23.01
CA VAL A 403 6.73 14.80 21.88
C VAL A 403 8.08 14.86 21.15
N LYS A 404 9.18 14.93 21.92
CA LYS A 404 10.54 14.97 21.35
C LYS A 404 10.90 13.61 20.76
N GLY A 405 10.53 12.53 21.43
CA GLY A 405 10.72 11.16 21.00
C GLY A 405 10.04 10.86 19.67
N GLU A 406 8.79 11.29 19.49
CA GLU A 406 8.08 11.08 18.23
C GLU A 406 8.74 11.83 17.07
N ARG A 407 9.18 13.08 17.30
CA ARG A 407 9.94 13.84 16.28
C ARG A 407 11.28 13.18 15.93
N ILE A 408 11.95 12.56 16.89
CA ILE A 408 13.20 11.80 16.66
C ILE A 408 12.91 10.56 15.82
N ILE A 409 11.92 9.74 16.19
CA ILE A 409 11.53 8.54 15.42
C ILE A 409 11.15 8.94 14.00
N ARG A 410 10.35 10.01 13.83
CA ARG A 410 9.98 10.49 12.52
C ARG A 410 11.18 10.92 11.68
N SER A 411 12.12 11.64 12.28
CA SER A 411 13.36 12.04 11.61
C SER A 411 14.21 10.83 11.18
N ILE A 412 14.34 9.82 12.05
CA ILE A 412 15.05 8.58 11.72
C ILE A 412 14.38 7.88 10.53
N LEU A 413 13.05 7.76 10.53
CA LEU A 413 12.32 7.12 9.44
C LEU A 413 12.47 7.87 8.11
N VAL A 414 12.41 9.22 8.12
CA VAL A 414 12.67 10.02 6.92
C VAL A 414 14.10 9.80 6.40
N LEU A 415 15.10 9.82 7.28
CA LEU A 415 16.49 9.57 6.92
C LEU A 415 16.72 8.16 6.35
N ILE A 416 16.02 7.14 6.87
CA ILE A 416 16.03 5.79 6.30
C ILE A 416 15.48 5.82 4.87
N THR A 417 14.33 6.46 4.63
CA THR A 417 13.77 6.53 3.26
C THR A 417 14.65 7.34 2.31
N PHE A 418 15.32 8.38 2.79
CA PHE A 418 16.31 9.13 2.04
C PHE A 418 17.51 8.26 1.65
N ALA A 419 18.08 7.52 2.60
CA ALA A 419 19.19 6.61 2.33
C ALA A 419 18.81 5.54 1.29
N PHE A 420 17.59 5.02 1.35
CA PHE A 420 17.10 4.11 0.31
C PHE A 420 16.93 4.82 -1.04
N ALA A 421 16.32 6.01 -1.08
CA ALA A 421 16.14 6.78 -2.31
C ALA A 421 17.47 7.13 -3.01
N GLU A 422 18.52 7.46 -2.23
CA GLU A 422 19.88 7.70 -2.74
C GLU A 422 20.50 6.44 -3.39
N VAL A 423 20.19 5.28 -2.83
CA VAL A 423 20.73 3.99 -3.31
C VAL A 423 19.95 3.49 -4.53
N ILE A 424 18.70 3.91 -4.77
CA ILE A 424 17.83 3.37 -5.82
C ILE A 424 17.87 4.26 -7.08
N PRO A 425 18.63 3.89 -8.13
CA PRO A 425 18.70 4.67 -9.37
C PRO A 425 17.54 4.39 -10.34
N PHE A 426 16.78 3.30 -10.16
CA PHE A 426 15.76 2.85 -11.13
C PHE A 426 14.35 2.84 -10.55
N LEU A 427 13.61 3.93 -10.80
CA LEU A 427 12.25 4.14 -10.32
C LEU A 427 11.29 2.99 -10.67
N SER A 428 11.28 2.52 -11.94
CA SER A 428 10.34 1.49 -12.41
C SER A 428 10.57 0.12 -11.79
N LEU A 429 11.85 -0.31 -11.68
CA LEU A 429 12.21 -1.57 -11.04
C LEU A 429 11.81 -1.57 -9.56
N PHE A 430 12.03 -0.44 -8.88
CA PHE A 430 11.67 -0.32 -7.47
C PHE A 430 10.16 -0.32 -7.25
N ILE A 431 9.40 0.42 -8.08
CA ILE A 431 7.92 0.37 -8.13
C ILE A 431 7.43 -1.07 -8.28
N SER A 432 8.02 -1.83 -9.20
CA SER A 432 7.67 -3.23 -9.45
C SER A 432 7.96 -4.15 -8.25
N ILE A 433 9.13 -4.01 -7.61
CA ILE A 433 9.50 -4.83 -6.44
C ILE A 433 8.55 -4.57 -5.26
N VAL A 434 8.31 -3.31 -4.93
CA VAL A 434 7.38 -2.94 -3.84
C VAL A 434 5.98 -3.50 -4.12
N GLY A 435 5.51 -3.37 -5.36
CA GLY A 435 4.17 -3.82 -5.74
C GLY A 435 4.02 -5.35 -5.75
N SER A 436 5.01 -6.06 -6.29
CA SER A 436 4.99 -7.54 -6.36
C SER A 436 5.17 -8.20 -4.99
N VAL A 437 5.97 -7.63 -4.09
CA VAL A 437 6.21 -8.23 -2.77
C VAL A 437 5.13 -7.80 -1.77
N SER A 438 5.17 -6.55 -1.34
CA SER A 438 4.31 -6.09 -0.24
C SER A 438 2.93 -5.70 -0.71
N GLY A 439 2.82 -5.12 -1.91
CA GLY A 439 1.55 -4.82 -2.56
C GLY A 439 0.68 -6.07 -2.69
N THR A 440 1.21 -7.13 -3.31
CA THR A 440 0.48 -8.40 -3.51
C THR A 440 0.10 -9.09 -2.20
N ALA A 441 0.99 -9.10 -1.20
CA ALA A 441 0.67 -9.66 0.11
C ALA A 441 -0.55 -8.95 0.73
N MET A 442 -0.53 -7.62 0.77
CA MET A 442 -1.57 -6.79 1.39
C MET A 442 -2.86 -6.72 0.61
N SER A 443 -2.80 -6.59 -0.72
CA SER A 443 -4.00 -6.32 -1.52
C SER A 443 -4.72 -7.59 -1.97
N MET A 444 -4.04 -8.74 -2.01
CA MET A 444 -4.60 -10.00 -2.56
C MET A 444 -4.55 -11.16 -1.56
N ILE A 445 -3.39 -11.43 -0.94
CA ILE A 445 -3.23 -12.60 -0.07
C ILE A 445 -4.02 -12.44 1.25
N PHE A 446 -3.81 -11.35 1.98
CA PHE A 446 -4.46 -11.14 3.28
C PHE A 446 -6.00 -11.04 3.21
N PRO A 447 -6.63 -10.42 2.19
CA PRO A 447 -8.08 -10.41 2.06
C PRO A 447 -8.68 -11.81 1.85
N VAL A 448 -8.01 -12.68 1.09
CA VAL A 448 -8.44 -14.08 0.94
C VAL A 448 -8.30 -14.84 2.25
N ILE A 449 -7.19 -14.63 2.97
CA ILE A 449 -7.00 -15.22 4.30
C ILE A 449 -8.10 -14.75 5.27
N LEU A 450 -8.50 -13.48 5.20
CA LEU A 450 -9.61 -12.93 6.00
C LEU A 450 -10.95 -13.57 5.67
N GLU A 451 -11.27 -13.76 4.38
CA GLU A 451 -12.50 -14.42 3.96
C GLU A 451 -12.57 -15.83 4.56
N ILE A 452 -11.49 -16.61 4.44
CA ILE A 452 -11.41 -17.96 5.00
C ILE A 452 -11.49 -17.93 6.54
N ALA A 453 -10.79 -17.01 7.18
CA ALA A 453 -10.76 -16.87 8.64
C ALA A 453 -12.09 -16.45 9.25
N SER A 454 -12.87 -15.65 8.52
CA SER A 454 -14.18 -15.18 8.98
C SER A 454 -15.24 -16.28 9.04
N LYS A 455 -15.02 -17.41 8.35
CA LYS A 455 -15.96 -18.53 8.22
C LYS A 455 -15.66 -19.63 9.24
N LYS A 456 -16.67 -20.02 10.02
CA LYS A 456 -16.50 -21.01 11.12
C LYS A 456 -16.91 -22.42 10.74
N THR A 457 -17.87 -22.57 9.83
CA THR A 457 -18.45 -23.88 9.48
C THR A 457 -18.10 -24.25 8.05
N SER A 458 -17.80 -25.53 7.78
CA SER A 458 -17.50 -26.00 6.42
C SER A 458 -18.67 -25.78 5.43
N GLU A 459 -19.90 -25.62 5.94
CA GLU A 459 -21.08 -25.29 5.15
C GLU A 459 -21.08 -23.85 4.61
N GLU A 460 -20.38 -22.91 5.27
CA GLU A 460 -20.21 -21.52 4.81
C GLU A 460 -19.14 -21.39 3.70
N LEU A 461 -18.35 -22.45 3.48
CA LEU A 461 -17.28 -22.55 2.49
C LEU A 461 -17.78 -23.29 1.24
N THR A 462 -18.55 -22.60 0.39
CA THR A 462 -18.99 -23.15 -0.89
C THR A 462 -17.80 -23.44 -1.81
N THR A 463 -17.91 -24.45 -2.68
CA THR A 463 -16.91 -24.80 -3.70
C THR A 463 -16.44 -23.60 -4.51
N PHE A 464 -17.36 -22.68 -4.85
CA PHE A 464 -17.03 -21.44 -5.57
C PHE A 464 -16.03 -20.56 -4.80
N ILE A 465 -16.22 -20.36 -3.50
CA ILE A 465 -15.32 -19.56 -2.65
C ILE A 465 -13.93 -20.20 -2.62
N ILE A 466 -13.85 -21.52 -2.40
CA ILE A 466 -12.57 -22.24 -2.37
C ILE A 466 -11.84 -22.12 -3.70
N VAL A 467 -12.51 -22.36 -4.83
CA VAL A 467 -11.90 -22.29 -6.16
C VAL A 467 -11.41 -20.87 -6.46
N LYS A 468 -12.24 -19.85 -6.17
CA LYS A 468 -11.87 -18.43 -6.32
C LYS A 468 -10.65 -18.07 -5.48
N ASP A 469 -10.65 -18.45 -4.20
CA ASP A 469 -9.59 -18.12 -3.24
C ASP A 469 -8.27 -18.77 -3.61
N VAL A 470 -8.31 -20.06 -3.98
CA VAL A 470 -7.15 -20.79 -4.45
C VAL A 470 -6.60 -20.15 -5.72
N PHE A 471 -7.46 -19.74 -6.65
CA PHE A 471 -7.03 -19.05 -7.86
C PHE A 471 -6.32 -17.72 -7.55
N ILE A 472 -6.89 -16.88 -6.67
CA ILE A 472 -6.27 -15.59 -6.27
C ILE A 472 -4.94 -15.84 -5.57
N ILE A 473 -4.84 -16.82 -4.68
CA ILE A 473 -3.58 -17.18 -3.99
C ILE A 473 -2.53 -17.64 -5.00
N ILE A 474 -2.87 -18.52 -5.94
CA ILE A 474 -1.93 -19.01 -6.96
C ILE A 474 -1.41 -17.84 -7.80
N LEU A 475 -2.31 -16.99 -8.29
CA LEU A 475 -1.95 -15.78 -9.04
C LEU A 475 -1.00 -14.88 -8.23
N SER A 476 -1.32 -14.66 -6.96
CA SER A 476 -0.55 -13.81 -6.05
C SER A 476 0.84 -14.38 -5.78
N VAL A 477 0.95 -15.69 -5.53
CA VAL A 477 2.23 -16.36 -5.27
C VAL A 477 3.12 -16.34 -6.50
N ILE A 478 2.56 -16.63 -7.68
CA ILE A 478 3.31 -16.60 -8.94
C ILE A 478 3.79 -15.17 -9.20
N GLY A 479 2.90 -14.18 -9.13
CA GLY A 479 3.24 -12.79 -9.37
C GLY A 479 4.25 -12.23 -8.38
N MET A 480 4.14 -12.57 -7.10
CA MET A 480 5.08 -12.17 -6.06
C MET A 480 6.46 -12.80 -6.25
N THR A 481 6.53 -14.12 -6.49
CA THR A 481 7.82 -14.82 -6.61
C THR A 481 8.54 -14.44 -7.89
N THR A 482 7.84 -14.43 -9.02
CA THR A 482 8.42 -14.03 -10.32
C THR A 482 8.75 -12.54 -10.35
N GLY A 483 7.88 -11.69 -9.79
CA GLY A 483 8.09 -10.23 -9.74
C GLY A 483 9.28 -9.85 -8.88
N ALA A 484 9.41 -10.47 -7.69
CA ALA A 484 10.59 -10.30 -6.83
C ALA A 484 11.87 -10.79 -7.52
N PHE A 485 11.84 -11.98 -8.11
CA PHE A 485 13.01 -12.56 -8.77
C PHE A 485 13.49 -11.69 -9.95
N VAL A 486 12.60 -11.38 -10.89
CA VAL A 486 12.95 -10.58 -12.07
C VAL A 486 13.31 -9.15 -11.68
N GLY A 487 12.57 -8.55 -10.73
CA GLY A 487 12.87 -7.22 -10.22
C GLY A 487 14.25 -7.12 -9.60
N ILE A 488 14.62 -8.06 -8.70
CA ILE A 488 15.95 -8.09 -8.08
C ILE A 488 17.03 -8.40 -9.13
N TRP A 489 16.77 -9.35 -10.03
CA TRP A 489 17.72 -9.71 -11.09
C TRP A 489 18.04 -8.50 -11.98
N ASP A 490 17.02 -7.86 -12.55
CA ASP A 490 17.18 -6.69 -13.40
C ASP A 490 17.79 -5.52 -12.63
N LEU A 491 17.44 -5.35 -11.35
CA LEU A 491 18.03 -4.33 -10.50
C LEU A 491 19.54 -4.58 -10.34
N THR A 492 19.96 -5.80 -9.98
CA THR A 492 21.38 -6.13 -9.83
C THR A 492 22.16 -5.97 -11.13
N TYR A 493 21.58 -6.34 -12.26
CA TYR A 493 22.18 -6.14 -13.57
C TYR A 493 22.37 -4.65 -13.86
N ALA A 494 21.32 -3.85 -13.63
CA ALA A 494 21.35 -2.42 -13.87
C ALA A 494 22.33 -1.68 -12.93
N PHE A 495 22.51 -2.16 -11.68
CA PHE A 495 23.56 -1.67 -10.79
C PHE A 495 24.97 -1.97 -11.33
N ARG A 496 25.22 -3.20 -11.82
CA ARG A 496 26.53 -3.55 -12.40
C ARG A 496 26.87 -2.68 -13.60
N GLU A 497 25.90 -2.46 -14.48
CA GLU A 497 26.06 -1.60 -15.64
C GLU A 497 26.29 -0.13 -15.25
N HIS A 498 25.53 0.38 -14.27
CA HIS A 498 25.63 1.78 -13.85
C HIS A 498 26.94 2.11 -13.11
N TYR A 499 27.43 1.18 -12.28
CA TYR A 499 28.64 1.38 -11.48
C TYR A 499 29.90 0.73 -12.06
N GLY A 500 29.79 -0.01 -13.17
CA GLY A 500 30.91 -0.65 -13.86
C GLY A 500 31.58 -1.78 -13.07
N VAL A 501 30.81 -2.54 -12.26
CA VAL A 501 31.31 -3.61 -11.37
C VAL A 501 30.89 -4.99 -11.83
#